data_AF-A0A428TLR4-F1
#
_entry.id   AF-A0A428TLR4-F1
#
_cell.length_a   1.000
_cell.length_b   1.000
_cell.length_c   1.000
_cell.angle_alpha   90.00
_cell.angle_beta   90.00
_cell.angle_gamma   90.00
#
_symmetry.space_group_name_H-M   'P 1'
#
loop_
_entity.id
_entity.type
_entity.pdbx_description
1 polymer ?
#
loop_
_entity_poly.entity_id
_entity_poly.type
_entity_poly.pdbx_seq_one_letter_code
_entity_poly.pdbx_strand_id
1 'polypeptide(L)'
;MAPSALIETPLAQGSINPQQTPSLKQGSGVQFSAAKHLAYSPPSSILTMKDLALEPTALSPIATTEPFPLLSHEAVLQHRRDLFSKDVLDNCLHHTRPGSVQLRGMAPRYAPFIHQFWHSPEVLKIVSDIAGVELVPAMDYEISHTNVQLGPGGLDAVRNTTVEPPEATAEAIKRFEQDKPKKQEVTDQTKPIIEWHEDSHPWVCVVMLSDARHMSGGETELMKGDGTTLKVKAPQMGCAVLLQGRYITHTAAPVTNMPERVTIVTSFRPKNPLLVDDTTNKNVRNKSHLTELYYQWTTYRLDVIAQRARIAADALKERYAKNVAESDAEGKPGLCMVETVSLEEIKKWSEEMIKYIQDTTKEMGLPSQ
;
A
#
# COMPACT_ATOMS: atom_id res chain seq x y z
N MET A 1 32.64 3.05 38.44
CA MET A 1 33.07 3.13 37.02
C MET A 1 31.87 3.55 36.21
N ALA A 2 31.91 4.73 35.60
CA ALA A 2 30.83 5.22 34.76
C ALA A 2 30.79 4.42 33.44
N PRO A 3 29.62 3.98 32.95
CA PRO A 3 29.55 3.48 31.59
C PRO A 3 29.69 4.67 30.62
N SER A 4 30.66 4.53 29.72
CA SER A 4 30.92 5.43 28.61
C SER A 4 29.66 5.56 27.75
N ALA A 5 29.05 6.74 27.75
CA ALA A 5 28.06 7.10 26.74
C ALA A 5 28.81 7.42 25.44
N LEU A 6 29.04 6.40 24.61
CA LEU A 6 29.32 6.64 23.19
C LEU A 6 28.01 7.03 22.52
N ILE A 7 27.67 8.31 22.59
CA ILE A 7 26.77 8.94 21.62
C ILE A 7 27.67 9.40 20.47
N GLU A 8 27.87 8.54 19.48
CA GLU A 8 28.32 8.97 18.16
C GLU A 8 27.44 8.33 17.10
N THR A 9 26.46 9.09 16.62
CA THR A 9 26.12 9.09 15.19
C THR A 9 25.29 10.34 14.87
N PRO A 10 25.88 11.39 14.29
CA PRO A 10 25.11 12.24 13.42
C PRO A 10 24.99 11.50 12.07
N LEU A 11 23.82 10.99 11.74
CA LEU A 11 23.42 10.75 10.33
C LEU A 11 23.21 12.09 9.64
N ALA A 12 24.22 12.97 9.63
CA ALA A 12 24.21 14.23 8.91
C ALA A 12 25.61 14.86 8.88
N GLN A 13 26.45 14.46 7.94
CA GLN A 13 27.48 15.33 7.38
C GLN A 13 27.46 15.22 5.86
N GLY A 14 26.77 16.17 5.24
CA GLY A 14 26.77 16.38 3.80
C GLY A 14 26.38 17.82 3.52
N SER A 15 27.35 18.68 3.28
CA SER A 15 27.13 20.00 2.71
C SER A 15 26.68 19.85 1.27
N ILE A 16 25.41 20.11 0.98
CA ILE A 16 24.87 20.08 -0.38
C ILE A 16 24.91 21.51 -0.91
N ASN A 17 25.75 21.74 -1.92
CA ASN A 17 25.70 22.96 -2.74
C ASN A 17 24.30 23.10 -3.34
N PRO A 18 23.67 24.30 -3.35
CA PRO A 18 22.40 24.50 -4.03
C PRO A 18 22.61 24.44 -5.54
N GLN A 19 22.57 23.23 -6.10
CA GLN A 19 22.36 23.04 -7.52
C GLN A 19 20.91 23.41 -7.84
N GLN A 20 20.78 24.28 -8.84
CA GLN A 20 19.53 24.82 -9.34
C GLN A 20 18.50 23.70 -9.53
N THR A 21 17.41 23.82 -8.77
CA THR A 21 16.23 22.97 -8.91
C THR A 21 15.70 23.16 -10.33
N PRO A 22 15.64 22.11 -11.17
CA PRO A 22 14.94 22.20 -12.44
C PRO A 22 13.48 22.53 -12.13
N SER A 23 12.91 23.55 -12.79
CA SER A 23 11.51 23.92 -12.57
C SER A 23 10.63 22.70 -12.80
N LEU A 24 9.89 22.30 -11.76
CA LEU A 24 8.90 21.23 -11.80
C LEU A 24 7.90 21.54 -12.92
N LYS A 25 7.92 20.76 -14.01
CA LYS A 25 6.77 20.74 -14.92
C LYS A 25 5.62 20.12 -14.15
N GLN A 26 4.64 20.96 -13.81
CA GLN A 26 3.41 20.55 -13.14
C GLN A 26 2.74 19.45 -13.97
N GLY A 27 2.58 18.26 -13.38
CA GLY A 27 1.73 17.22 -13.95
C GLY A 27 0.29 17.73 -14.05
N SER A 28 -0.35 17.45 -15.19
CA SER A 28 -1.78 17.61 -15.59
C SER A 28 -2.62 18.83 -15.14
N GLY A 29 -2.19 19.70 -14.23
CA GLY A 29 -2.89 20.90 -13.76
C GLY A 29 -4.19 20.66 -12.99
N VAL A 30 -4.72 19.44 -12.97
CA VAL A 30 -6.01 19.10 -12.33
C VAL A 30 -5.80 18.81 -10.85
N GLN A 31 -6.44 19.61 -10.00
CA GLN A 31 -6.46 19.41 -8.56
C GLN A 31 -7.54 18.41 -8.16
N PHE A 32 -7.25 17.54 -7.19
CA PHE A 32 -8.26 16.64 -6.65
C PHE A 32 -9.39 17.42 -5.96
N SER A 33 -10.60 16.87 -6.05
CA SER A 33 -11.82 17.39 -5.45
C SER A 33 -12.74 16.21 -5.15
N ALA A 34 -13.02 15.97 -3.87
CA ALA A 34 -13.85 14.85 -3.44
C ALA A 34 -15.22 14.83 -4.14
N ALA A 35 -15.88 15.99 -4.24
CA ALA A 35 -17.21 16.13 -4.83
C ALA A 35 -17.29 15.75 -6.33
N LYS A 36 -16.17 15.90 -7.07
CA LYS A 36 -16.11 15.55 -8.49
C LYS A 36 -15.57 14.15 -8.71
N HIS A 37 -14.53 13.80 -7.95
CA HIS A 37 -13.69 12.67 -8.26
C HIS A 37 -14.09 11.40 -7.51
N LEU A 38 -14.81 11.50 -6.39
CA LEU A 38 -15.35 10.35 -5.68
C LEU A 38 -16.76 10.03 -6.16
N ALA A 39 -16.99 8.74 -6.41
CA ALA A 39 -18.30 8.16 -6.67
C ALA A 39 -18.60 7.06 -5.66
N TYR A 40 -18.23 7.29 -4.40
CA TYR A 40 -18.28 6.27 -3.36
C TYR A 40 -19.71 5.82 -3.03
N SER A 41 -19.90 4.51 -3.00
CA SER A 41 -21.01 3.86 -2.31
C SER A 41 -20.48 2.65 -1.54
N PRO A 42 -21.00 2.34 -0.34
CA PRO A 42 -20.49 1.24 0.47
C PRO A 42 -20.60 -0.11 -0.24
N PRO A 43 -19.72 -1.08 0.06
CA PRO A 43 -19.83 -2.43 -0.47
C PRO A 43 -21.14 -3.10 -0.03
N SER A 44 -21.70 -3.93 -0.90
CA SER A 44 -22.94 -4.68 -0.59
C SER A 44 -22.75 -5.70 0.53
N SER A 45 -21.53 -6.19 0.69
CA SER A 45 -21.15 -7.10 1.76
C SER A 45 -19.66 -7.00 2.06
N ILE A 46 -19.33 -7.32 3.31
CA ILE A 46 -17.97 -7.39 3.82
C ILE A 46 -17.77 -8.81 4.35
N LEU A 47 -16.70 -9.47 3.92
CA LEU A 47 -16.27 -10.76 4.42
C LEU A 47 -15.31 -10.56 5.59
N THR A 48 -15.52 -11.33 6.65
CA THR A 48 -14.66 -11.38 7.83
C THR A 48 -13.63 -12.50 7.71
N MET A 49 -12.58 -12.45 8.51
CA MET A 49 -11.60 -13.54 8.64
C MET A 49 -12.30 -14.86 8.99
N LYS A 50 -13.33 -14.80 9.84
CA LYS A 50 -14.12 -15.98 10.22
C LYS A 50 -14.90 -16.60 9.06
N ASP A 51 -15.40 -15.79 8.12
CA ASP A 51 -16.05 -16.29 6.90
C ASP A 51 -15.07 -17.08 6.02
N LEU A 52 -13.77 -16.78 6.15
CA LEU A 52 -12.68 -17.52 5.51
C LEU A 52 -12.11 -18.64 6.40
N ALA A 53 -12.76 -18.98 7.52
CA ALA A 53 -12.24 -19.93 8.51
C ALA A 53 -10.84 -19.55 9.06
N LEU A 54 -10.53 -18.25 9.10
CA LEU A 54 -9.31 -17.69 9.67
C LEU A 54 -9.63 -16.98 10.99
N GLU A 55 -8.62 -16.89 11.87
CA GLU A 55 -8.73 -16.09 13.08
C GLU A 55 -8.69 -14.59 12.76
N PRO A 56 -9.46 -13.75 13.48
CA PRO A 56 -9.32 -12.30 13.40
C PRO A 56 -7.90 -11.86 13.69
N THR A 57 -7.41 -10.84 12.97
CA THR A 57 -6.10 -10.26 13.25
C THR A 57 -6.19 -9.25 14.39
N ALA A 58 -5.03 -8.84 14.92
CA ALA A 58 -4.97 -7.78 15.92
C ALA A 58 -5.38 -6.39 15.36
N LEU A 59 -5.50 -6.24 14.04
CA LEU A 59 -5.92 -5.00 13.39
C LEU A 59 -7.42 -4.95 13.18
N SER A 60 -8.01 -6.03 12.66
CA SER A 60 -9.42 -6.05 12.28
C SER A 60 -9.93 -7.46 12.01
N PRO A 61 -11.20 -7.75 12.32
CA PRO A 61 -11.85 -8.98 11.87
C PRO A 61 -12.20 -8.98 10.38
N ILE A 62 -12.08 -7.86 9.67
CA ILE A 62 -12.46 -7.75 8.25
C ILE A 62 -11.38 -8.38 7.36
N ALA A 63 -11.79 -9.29 6.48
CA ALA A 63 -10.91 -9.93 5.51
C ALA A 63 -10.88 -9.16 4.19
N THR A 64 -12.04 -8.96 3.58
CA THR A 64 -12.17 -8.29 2.27
C THR A 64 -13.59 -7.76 2.06
N THR A 65 -13.79 -6.96 1.01
CA THR A 65 -15.12 -6.49 0.59
C THR A 65 -15.55 -7.10 -0.74
N GLU A 66 -16.85 -7.16 -0.99
CA GLU A 66 -17.32 -7.14 -2.39
C GLU A 66 -16.89 -5.82 -3.06
N PRO A 67 -16.76 -5.78 -4.40
CA PRO A 67 -16.42 -4.55 -5.10
C PRO A 67 -17.40 -3.41 -4.84
N PHE A 68 -16.87 -2.22 -4.64
CA PHE A 68 -17.66 -1.02 -4.37
C PHE A 68 -17.20 0.16 -5.22
N PRO A 69 -18.11 0.99 -5.76
CA PRO A 69 -17.76 2.24 -6.44
C PRO A 69 -16.88 3.14 -5.57
N LEU A 70 -15.81 3.69 -6.16
CA LEU A 70 -14.89 4.61 -5.47
C LEU A 70 -14.54 5.81 -6.35
N LEU A 71 -14.09 5.56 -7.58
CA LEU A 71 -13.72 6.59 -8.54
C LEU A 71 -14.91 6.96 -9.41
N SER A 72 -15.13 8.26 -9.58
CA SER A 72 -15.90 8.76 -10.72
C SER A 72 -15.19 8.44 -12.04
N HIS A 73 -15.92 8.52 -13.14
CA HIS A 73 -15.32 8.39 -14.47
C HIS A 73 -14.23 9.45 -14.72
N GLU A 74 -14.44 10.70 -14.31
CA GLU A 74 -13.42 11.77 -14.41
C GLU A 74 -12.13 11.41 -13.67
N ALA A 75 -12.26 10.82 -12.48
CA ALA A 75 -11.12 10.35 -11.71
C ALA A 75 -10.41 9.16 -12.36
N VAL A 76 -11.13 8.21 -12.98
CA VAL A 76 -10.52 7.11 -13.75
C VAL A 76 -9.65 7.69 -14.87
N LEU A 77 -10.19 8.63 -15.66
CA LEU A 77 -9.45 9.26 -16.74
C LEU A 77 -8.22 10.01 -16.21
N GLN A 78 -8.36 10.71 -15.08
CA GLN A 78 -7.25 11.46 -14.50
C GLN A 78 -6.15 10.55 -13.94
N HIS A 79 -6.49 9.39 -13.33
CA HIS A 79 -5.51 8.37 -12.97
C HIS A 79 -4.77 7.87 -14.21
N ARG A 80 -5.49 7.56 -15.30
CA ARG A 80 -4.87 7.09 -16.55
C ARG A 80 -3.95 8.15 -17.18
N ARG A 81 -4.32 9.44 -17.13
CA ARG A 81 -3.45 10.55 -17.59
C ARG A 81 -2.14 10.61 -16.83
N ASP A 82 -2.18 10.52 -15.51
CA ASP A 82 -0.98 10.55 -14.68
C ASP A 82 -0.11 9.30 -14.95
N LEU A 83 -0.71 8.11 -14.92
CA LEU A 83 0.00 6.81 -15.03
C LEU A 83 0.64 6.56 -16.40
N PHE A 84 -0.04 6.91 -17.49
CA PHE A 84 0.47 6.70 -18.85
C PHE A 84 1.16 7.94 -19.42
N SER A 85 1.44 8.94 -18.57
CA SER A 85 2.29 10.06 -18.95
C SER A 85 3.69 9.57 -19.32
N LYS A 86 4.35 10.31 -20.22
CA LYS A 86 5.72 9.99 -20.64
C LYS A 86 6.68 9.89 -19.44
N ASP A 87 6.57 10.80 -18.48
CA ASP A 87 7.46 10.85 -17.32
C ASP A 87 7.27 9.63 -16.40
N VAL A 88 6.03 9.18 -16.16
CA VAL A 88 5.80 7.94 -15.41
C VAL A 88 6.33 6.73 -16.17
N LEU A 89 6.03 6.60 -17.46
CA LEU A 89 6.48 5.44 -18.24
C LEU A 89 8.00 5.36 -18.38
N ASP A 90 8.70 6.49 -18.43
CA ASP A 90 10.16 6.53 -18.55
C ASP A 90 10.88 6.27 -17.22
N ASN A 91 10.28 6.64 -16.09
CA ASN A 91 10.96 6.61 -14.78
C ASN A 91 10.44 5.55 -13.81
N CYS A 92 9.22 5.05 -14.01
CA CYS A 92 8.51 4.22 -13.02
C CYS A 92 8.13 2.84 -13.56
N LEU A 93 8.41 2.55 -14.84
CA LEU A 93 8.05 1.27 -15.46
C LEU A 93 9.06 0.17 -15.14
N HIS A 94 8.55 -0.94 -14.64
CA HIS A 94 9.30 -2.16 -14.34
C HIS A 94 8.70 -3.34 -15.10
N HIS A 95 9.52 -4.05 -15.88
CA HIS A 95 9.11 -5.30 -16.51
C HIS A 95 9.05 -6.41 -15.45
N THR A 96 7.96 -7.17 -15.41
CA THR A 96 7.71 -8.16 -14.35
C THR A 96 7.73 -9.59 -14.87
N ARG A 97 6.84 -9.91 -15.82
CA ARG A 97 6.68 -11.22 -16.44
C ARG A 97 6.31 -11.01 -17.91
N PRO A 98 6.57 -11.99 -18.80
CA PRO A 98 6.13 -11.91 -20.19
C PRO A 98 4.65 -11.52 -20.28
N GLY A 99 4.34 -10.45 -21.01
CA GLY A 99 2.97 -9.96 -21.16
C GLY A 99 2.46 -9.08 -20.01
N SER A 100 3.31 -8.58 -19.10
CA SER A 100 2.90 -7.64 -18.05
C SER A 100 3.99 -6.66 -17.64
N VAL A 101 3.57 -5.46 -17.21
CA VAL A 101 4.45 -4.46 -16.59
C VAL A 101 3.84 -3.93 -15.29
N GLN A 102 4.70 -3.37 -14.45
CA GLN A 102 4.29 -2.61 -13.27
C GLN A 102 4.79 -1.18 -13.33
N LEU A 103 4.00 -0.24 -12.81
CA LEU A 103 4.43 1.14 -12.53
C LEU A 103 4.54 1.32 -11.02
N ARG A 104 5.67 1.81 -10.51
CA ARG A 104 5.90 2.09 -9.08
C ARG A 104 6.74 3.35 -8.86
N GLY A 105 6.60 3.98 -7.69
CA GLY A 105 7.38 5.17 -7.31
C GLY A 105 7.06 6.47 -8.08
N MET A 106 5.90 6.56 -8.71
CA MET A 106 5.41 7.76 -9.40
C MET A 106 4.89 8.88 -8.47
N ALA A 107 4.33 8.57 -7.30
CA ALA A 107 3.87 9.57 -6.35
C ALA A 107 5.00 9.97 -5.38
N PRO A 108 5.15 11.25 -5.00
CA PRO A 108 4.34 12.42 -5.40
C PRO A 108 4.78 13.08 -6.72
N ARG A 109 5.97 12.74 -7.23
CA ARG A 109 6.68 13.54 -8.24
C ARG A 109 5.98 13.60 -9.60
N TYR A 110 5.54 12.45 -10.10
CA TYR A 110 5.04 12.29 -11.48
C TYR A 110 3.51 12.14 -11.54
N ALA A 111 2.86 11.85 -10.41
CA ALA A 111 1.42 11.63 -10.33
C ALA A 111 0.75 12.48 -9.22
N PRO A 112 0.75 13.83 -9.35
CA PRO A 112 0.28 14.72 -8.29
C PRO A 112 -1.22 14.62 -8.01
N PHE A 113 -2.05 14.27 -9.00
CA PHE A 113 -3.48 14.07 -8.77
C PHE A 113 -3.70 12.80 -7.95
N ILE A 114 -3.04 11.71 -8.33
CA ILE A 114 -3.08 10.42 -7.61
C ILE A 114 -2.61 10.60 -6.16
N HIS A 115 -1.51 11.34 -5.96
CA HIS A 115 -1.00 11.63 -4.64
C HIS A 115 -2.00 12.39 -3.77
N GLN A 116 -2.67 13.42 -4.31
CA GLN A 116 -3.72 14.16 -3.59
C GLN A 116 -4.95 13.28 -3.28
N PHE A 117 -5.37 12.44 -4.23
CA PHE A 117 -6.50 11.54 -4.06
C PHE A 117 -6.30 10.62 -2.85
N TRP A 118 -5.16 9.92 -2.80
CA TRP A 118 -4.89 8.93 -1.75
C TRP A 118 -4.48 9.53 -0.39
N HIS A 119 -4.16 10.83 -0.35
CA HIS A 119 -3.97 11.58 0.90
C HIS A 119 -5.21 12.34 1.36
N SER A 120 -6.29 12.34 0.57
CA SER A 120 -7.48 13.11 0.93
C SER A 120 -8.15 12.55 2.19
N PRO A 121 -8.60 13.41 3.12
CA PRO A 121 -9.32 12.97 4.31
C PRO A 121 -10.56 12.13 3.98
N GLU A 122 -11.24 12.43 2.87
CA GLU A 122 -12.43 11.71 2.43
C GLU A 122 -12.13 10.27 2.02
N VAL A 123 -11.07 10.04 1.23
CA VAL A 123 -10.65 8.69 0.83
C VAL A 123 -10.14 7.90 2.02
N LEU A 124 -9.31 8.52 2.86
CA LEU A 124 -8.77 7.87 4.06
C LEU A 124 -9.88 7.49 5.04
N LYS A 125 -10.90 8.32 5.18
CA LYS A 125 -12.07 8.01 5.99
C LYS A 125 -12.83 6.79 5.43
N ILE A 126 -13.09 6.74 4.13
CA ILE A 126 -13.78 5.60 3.49
C ILE A 126 -13.02 4.30 3.75
N VAL A 127 -11.71 4.28 3.46
CA VAL A 127 -10.87 3.09 3.62
C VAL A 127 -10.77 2.66 5.08
N SER A 128 -10.64 3.62 6.01
CA SER A 128 -10.57 3.35 7.45
C SER A 128 -11.89 2.81 8.02
N ASP A 129 -13.03 3.40 7.61
CA ASP A 129 -14.35 2.98 8.07
C ASP A 129 -14.64 1.53 7.65
N ILE A 130 -14.29 1.17 6.40
CA ILE A 130 -14.45 -0.20 5.89
C ILE A 130 -13.49 -1.16 6.61
N ALA A 131 -12.24 -0.76 6.83
CA ALA A 131 -11.24 -1.58 7.51
C ALA A 131 -11.57 -1.80 9.00
N GLY A 132 -12.33 -0.89 9.63
CA GLY A 132 -12.57 -0.88 11.08
C GLY A 132 -11.37 -0.42 11.91
N VAL A 133 -10.35 0.16 11.26
CA VAL A 133 -9.14 0.70 11.89
C VAL A 133 -8.68 1.93 11.08
N GLU A 134 -8.14 2.94 11.76
CA GLU A 134 -7.64 4.14 11.08
C GLU A 134 -6.37 3.82 10.26
N LEU A 135 -6.44 4.05 8.96
CA LEU A 135 -5.40 3.72 7.99
C LEU A 135 -4.79 4.98 7.34
N VAL A 136 -3.51 4.88 7.01
CA VAL A 136 -2.78 5.82 6.16
C VAL A 136 -2.03 5.06 5.07
N PRO A 137 -1.69 5.70 3.93
CA PRO A 137 -0.85 5.05 2.92
C PRO A 137 0.42 4.52 3.58
N ALA A 138 0.85 3.32 3.19
CA ALA A 138 2.01 2.68 3.81
C ALA A 138 3.26 3.54 3.64
N MET A 139 3.50 3.96 2.39
CA MET A 139 4.54 4.87 1.91
C MET A 139 4.02 5.51 0.62
N ASP A 140 4.50 6.69 0.26
CA ASP A 140 4.18 7.32 -1.05
C ASP A 140 4.58 6.41 -2.21
N TYR A 141 5.67 5.66 -2.04
CA TYR A 141 6.15 4.67 -3.00
C TYR A 141 5.12 3.59 -3.34
N GLU A 142 4.21 3.32 -2.41
CA GLU A 142 3.19 2.26 -2.48
C GLU A 142 1.80 2.80 -2.83
N ILE A 143 1.69 4.08 -3.18
CA ILE A 143 0.46 4.68 -3.70
C ILE A 143 0.28 4.29 -5.16
N SER A 144 -0.87 3.69 -5.50
CA SER A 144 -1.23 3.34 -6.88
C SER A 144 -0.15 2.60 -7.65
N HIS A 145 0.49 1.60 -7.04
CA HIS A 145 1.27 0.67 -7.84
C HIS A 145 0.34 0.10 -8.92
N THR A 146 0.77 0.15 -10.17
CA THR A 146 -0.12 -0.15 -11.30
C THR A 146 0.32 -1.45 -11.94
N ASN A 147 -0.61 -2.38 -12.10
CA ASN A 147 -0.40 -3.60 -12.87
C ASN A 147 -1.07 -3.43 -14.24
N VAL A 148 -0.30 -3.61 -15.31
CA VAL A 148 -0.78 -3.54 -16.69
C VAL A 148 -0.53 -4.88 -17.37
N GLN A 149 -1.59 -5.53 -17.81
CA GLN A 149 -1.49 -6.69 -18.70
C GLN A 149 -1.34 -6.22 -20.15
N LEU A 150 -0.29 -6.67 -20.83
CA LEU A 150 0.04 -6.30 -22.20
C LEU A 150 -0.81 -7.09 -23.20
N GLY A 151 -1.35 -6.40 -24.19
CA GLY A 151 -1.96 -7.02 -25.37
C GLY A 151 -0.91 -7.46 -26.41
N PRO A 152 -1.33 -7.86 -27.62
CA PRO A 152 -0.46 -8.34 -28.70
C PRO A 152 0.69 -7.40 -29.08
N GLY A 153 0.51 -6.09 -28.88
CA GLY A 153 1.55 -5.08 -29.16
C GLY A 153 2.69 -5.02 -28.13
N GLY A 154 2.66 -5.84 -27.08
CA GLY A 154 3.77 -5.99 -26.13
C GLY A 154 4.11 -4.70 -25.37
N LEU A 155 5.39 -4.55 -25.00
CA LEU A 155 5.89 -3.45 -24.15
C LEU A 155 5.75 -2.09 -24.84
N ASP A 156 6.00 -2.03 -26.15
CA ASP A 156 5.94 -0.79 -26.93
C ASP A 156 4.52 -0.22 -26.97
N ALA A 157 3.51 -1.09 -26.94
CA ALA A 157 2.11 -0.67 -26.93
C ALA A 157 1.68 0.03 -25.64
N VAL A 158 2.37 -0.16 -24.50
CA VAL A 158 2.04 0.53 -23.24
C VAL A 158 2.12 2.04 -23.39
N ARG A 159 3.04 2.52 -24.22
CA ARG A 159 3.23 3.96 -24.49
C ARG A 159 2.10 4.56 -25.33
N ASN A 160 1.29 3.71 -25.97
CA ASN A 160 0.13 4.08 -26.75
C ASN A 160 -1.18 3.84 -25.99
N THR A 161 -1.12 3.46 -24.70
CA THR A 161 -2.31 3.30 -23.86
C THR A 161 -3.06 4.63 -23.78
N THR A 162 -4.32 4.60 -24.19
CA THR A 162 -5.19 5.78 -24.21
C THR A 162 -5.68 6.13 -22.81
N VAL A 163 -5.94 7.42 -22.61
CA VAL A 163 -6.57 7.95 -21.39
C VAL A 163 -7.98 7.36 -21.21
N GLU A 164 -8.77 7.34 -22.28
CA GLU A 164 -10.05 6.65 -22.30
C GLU A 164 -9.79 5.14 -22.40
N PRO A 165 -10.25 4.33 -21.44
CA PRO A 165 -10.15 2.87 -21.55
C PRO A 165 -10.97 2.38 -22.75
N PRO A 166 -10.45 1.44 -23.56
CA PRO A 166 -11.23 0.81 -24.63
C PRO A 166 -12.50 0.15 -24.07
N GLU A 167 -13.63 0.34 -24.76
CA GLU A 167 -14.87 -0.31 -24.37
C GLU A 167 -14.79 -1.83 -24.53
N ALA A 168 -15.25 -2.55 -23.51
CA ALA A 168 -15.27 -4.01 -23.46
C ALA A 168 -16.46 -4.61 -24.25
N THR A 169 -16.83 -4.07 -25.42
CA THR A 169 -17.98 -4.57 -26.18
C THR A 169 -17.81 -6.03 -26.61
N ALA A 170 -18.91 -6.75 -26.83
CA ALA A 170 -18.86 -8.12 -27.32
C ALA A 170 -18.09 -8.23 -28.65
N GLU A 171 -18.24 -7.22 -29.52
CA GLU A 171 -17.52 -7.10 -30.78
C GLU A 171 -16.03 -6.86 -30.57
N ALA A 172 -15.64 -6.00 -29.63
CA ALA A 172 -14.24 -5.75 -29.29
C ALA A 172 -13.56 -7.01 -28.73
N ILE A 173 -14.25 -7.74 -27.86
CA ILE A 173 -13.78 -9.03 -27.33
C ILE A 173 -13.63 -10.05 -28.46
N LYS A 174 -14.61 -10.13 -29.37
CA LYS A 174 -14.54 -11.04 -30.52
C LYS A 174 -13.37 -10.71 -31.45
N ARG A 175 -13.10 -9.43 -31.72
CA ARG A 175 -11.94 -8.98 -32.50
C ARG A 175 -10.63 -9.34 -31.79
N PHE A 176 -10.53 -9.07 -30.50
CA PHE A 176 -9.35 -9.44 -29.71
C PHE A 176 -9.08 -10.95 -29.77
N GLU A 177 -10.09 -11.79 -29.57
CA GLU A 177 -9.94 -13.25 -29.65
C GLU A 177 -9.55 -13.73 -31.06
N GLN A 178 -9.95 -13.02 -32.13
CA GLN A 178 -9.54 -13.32 -33.51
C GLN A 178 -8.08 -12.93 -33.78
N ASP A 179 -7.64 -11.79 -33.25
CA ASP A 179 -6.30 -11.23 -33.47
C ASP A 179 -5.27 -11.79 -32.48
N LYS A 180 -5.73 -12.46 -31.41
CA LYS A 180 -4.87 -13.09 -30.42
C LYS A 180 -3.99 -14.13 -31.12
N PRO A 181 -2.66 -14.01 -31.03
CA PRO A 181 -1.77 -15.00 -31.63
C PRO A 181 -2.14 -16.39 -31.09
N LYS A 182 -2.39 -17.35 -32.01
CA LYS A 182 -2.61 -18.76 -31.64
C LYS A 182 -1.45 -19.18 -30.75
N LYS A 183 -1.76 -19.58 -29.51
CA LYS A 183 -0.79 -19.90 -28.46
C LYS A 183 0.44 -20.59 -29.05
N GLN A 184 1.62 -19.96 -28.97
CA GLN A 184 2.79 -20.75 -28.62
C GLN A 184 2.42 -21.38 -27.28
N GLU A 185 2.48 -22.71 -27.18
CA GLU A 185 2.27 -23.42 -25.93
C GLU A 185 3.25 -22.85 -24.90
N VAL A 186 2.80 -21.84 -24.15
CA VAL A 186 3.35 -21.57 -22.83
C VAL A 186 2.96 -22.80 -22.05
N THR A 187 3.93 -23.69 -21.91
CA THR A 187 3.83 -24.89 -21.12
C THR A 187 3.30 -24.47 -19.76
N ASP A 188 2.11 -24.99 -19.46
CA ASP A 188 1.39 -24.83 -18.21
C ASP A 188 0.45 -23.61 -18.07
N GLN A 189 -0.76 -23.75 -18.63
CA GLN A 189 -1.92 -22.88 -18.32
C GLN A 189 -2.50 -23.13 -16.92
N THR A 190 -1.90 -23.99 -16.09
CA THR A 190 -2.31 -24.18 -14.69
C THR A 190 -1.58 -23.26 -13.72
N LYS A 191 -0.64 -22.42 -14.20
CA LYS A 191 0.08 -21.46 -13.36
C LYS A 191 -0.66 -20.12 -13.29
N PRO A 192 -1.04 -19.63 -12.09
CA PRO A 192 -1.68 -18.34 -11.94
C PRO A 192 -0.75 -17.17 -12.34
N ILE A 193 -1.31 -16.03 -12.79
CA ILE A 193 -0.52 -14.83 -13.20
C ILE A 193 0.33 -14.35 -12.03
N ILE A 194 -0.22 -14.40 -10.83
CA ILE A 194 0.46 -14.12 -9.57
C ILE A 194 0.46 -15.41 -8.77
N GLU A 195 1.61 -15.90 -8.33
CA GLU A 195 1.67 -17.07 -7.46
C GLU A 195 0.91 -16.81 -6.16
N TRP A 196 0.46 -17.88 -5.50
CA TRP A 196 -0.11 -17.77 -4.16
C TRP A 196 0.85 -17.02 -3.24
N HIS A 197 0.39 -15.92 -2.68
CA HIS A 197 1.23 -15.03 -1.88
C HIS A 197 0.40 -14.29 -0.84
N GLU A 198 1.11 -13.73 0.12
CA GLU A 198 0.62 -12.70 1.03
C GLU A 198 1.22 -11.38 0.57
N ASP A 199 0.45 -10.30 0.68
CA ASP A 199 0.96 -8.98 0.37
C ASP A 199 2.04 -8.54 1.36
N SER A 200 2.84 -7.57 0.93
CA SER A 200 3.84 -6.96 1.80
C SER A 200 3.22 -6.06 2.88
N HIS A 201 1.98 -5.59 2.71
CA HIS A 201 1.36 -4.57 3.54
C HIS A 201 0.05 -5.07 4.17
N PRO A 202 -0.29 -4.64 5.40
CA PRO A 202 -1.48 -5.09 6.12
C PRO A 202 -2.76 -4.99 5.28
N TRP A 203 -2.92 -3.88 4.58
CA TRP A 203 -4.11 -3.56 3.81
C TRP A 203 -3.74 -3.11 2.40
N VAL A 204 -4.56 -3.51 1.43
CA VAL A 204 -4.48 -3.04 0.04
C VAL A 204 -5.86 -2.65 -0.47
N CYS A 205 -5.93 -1.54 -1.19
CA CYS A 205 -7.12 -1.15 -1.95
C CYS A 205 -6.83 -1.31 -3.44
N VAL A 206 -7.50 -2.26 -4.09
CA VAL A 206 -7.34 -2.58 -5.51
C VAL A 206 -8.46 -1.91 -6.30
N VAL A 207 -8.13 -1.07 -7.27
CA VAL A 207 -9.09 -0.36 -8.13
C VAL A 207 -8.87 -0.73 -9.59
N MET A 208 -9.95 -0.97 -10.32
CA MET A 208 -9.90 -1.26 -11.76
C MET A 208 -9.99 0.03 -12.58
N LEU A 209 -9.06 0.22 -13.54
CA LEU A 209 -9.06 1.35 -14.48
C LEU A 209 -9.39 0.95 -15.93
N SER A 210 -9.57 -0.34 -16.19
CA SER A 210 -10.08 -0.84 -17.47
C SER A 210 -11.57 -1.15 -17.38
N ASP A 211 -12.28 -1.04 -18.51
CA ASP A 211 -13.66 -1.50 -18.60
C ASP A 211 -13.71 -3.02 -18.44
N ALA A 212 -14.26 -3.52 -17.32
CA ALA A 212 -14.29 -4.95 -16.99
C ALA A 212 -15.69 -5.58 -17.10
N ARG A 213 -16.63 -4.92 -17.82
CA ARG A 213 -18.05 -5.33 -17.88
C ARG A 213 -18.27 -6.75 -18.41
N HIS A 214 -17.43 -7.16 -19.34
CA HIS A 214 -17.48 -8.48 -20.00
C HIS A 214 -16.19 -9.28 -19.76
N MET A 215 -15.41 -8.91 -18.75
CA MET A 215 -14.17 -9.59 -18.38
C MET A 215 -14.46 -11.02 -17.89
N SER A 216 -13.74 -12.00 -18.44
CA SER A 216 -13.73 -13.39 -17.98
C SER A 216 -12.38 -13.72 -17.37
N GLY A 217 -12.39 -14.25 -16.15
CA GLY A 217 -11.19 -14.37 -15.32
C GLY A 217 -10.94 -13.09 -14.50
N GLY A 218 -9.74 -12.97 -13.95
CA GLY A 218 -9.35 -11.80 -13.15
C GLY A 218 -9.86 -11.80 -11.71
N GLU A 219 -10.64 -12.80 -11.30
CA GLU A 219 -11.09 -12.98 -9.92
C GLU A 219 -9.90 -13.17 -8.98
N THR A 220 -10.04 -12.67 -7.76
CA THR A 220 -9.08 -12.93 -6.70
C THR A 220 -9.52 -14.18 -5.95
N GLU A 221 -8.67 -15.20 -5.94
CA GLU A 221 -8.91 -16.42 -5.19
C GLU A 221 -8.17 -16.35 -3.85
N LEU A 222 -8.92 -16.56 -2.76
CA LEU A 222 -8.46 -16.46 -1.38
C LEU A 222 -8.37 -17.86 -0.77
N MET A 223 -7.26 -18.14 -0.08
CA MET A 223 -7.09 -19.37 0.69
C MET A 223 -7.81 -19.24 2.04
N LYS A 224 -8.67 -20.22 2.36
CA LYS A 224 -9.36 -20.32 3.64
C LYS A 224 -8.52 -21.11 4.65
N GLY A 225 -8.79 -20.91 5.95
CA GLY A 225 -8.09 -21.62 7.02
C GLY A 225 -8.40 -23.12 7.11
N ASP A 226 -9.48 -23.57 6.45
CA ASP A 226 -9.83 -25.00 6.31
C ASP A 226 -9.18 -25.68 5.08
N GLY A 227 -8.31 -24.96 4.35
CA GLY A 227 -7.62 -25.44 3.16
C GLY A 227 -8.44 -25.39 1.87
N THR A 228 -9.69 -24.91 1.91
CA THR A 228 -10.49 -24.63 0.71
C THR A 228 -10.22 -23.22 0.17
N THR A 229 -10.78 -22.87 -1.00
CA THR A 229 -10.61 -21.54 -1.59
C THR A 229 -11.95 -20.84 -1.81
N LEU A 230 -11.92 -19.50 -1.82
CA LEU A 230 -13.05 -18.64 -2.14
C LEU A 230 -12.66 -17.67 -3.25
N LYS A 231 -13.46 -17.57 -4.30
CA LYS A 231 -13.26 -16.58 -5.37
C LYS A 231 -14.09 -15.33 -5.09
N VAL A 232 -13.43 -14.18 -5.07
CA VAL A 232 -14.05 -12.87 -4.94
C VAL A 232 -14.05 -12.18 -6.29
N LYS A 233 -15.17 -11.53 -6.60
CA LYS A 233 -15.37 -10.86 -7.88
C LYS A 233 -14.36 -9.73 -8.06
N ALA A 234 -13.79 -9.63 -9.25
CA ALA A 234 -12.93 -8.51 -9.60
C ALA A 234 -13.72 -7.19 -9.68
N PRO A 235 -13.13 -6.05 -9.28
CA PRO A 235 -13.78 -4.76 -9.41
C PRO A 235 -14.06 -4.39 -10.87
N GLN A 236 -15.20 -3.72 -11.08
CA GLN A 236 -15.52 -3.03 -12.32
C GLN A 236 -14.75 -1.71 -12.41
N MET A 237 -14.71 -1.10 -13.60
CA MET A 237 -14.04 0.18 -13.81
C MET A 237 -14.48 1.24 -12.79
N GLY A 238 -13.52 1.84 -12.08
CA GLY A 238 -13.74 2.81 -11.02
C GLY A 238 -14.20 2.22 -9.68
N CYS A 239 -14.49 0.92 -9.61
CA CYS A 239 -14.76 0.22 -8.36
C CYS A 239 -13.47 -0.27 -7.71
N ALA A 240 -13.55 -0.43 -6.40
CA ALA A 240 -12.47 -0.86 -5.53
C ALA A 240 -12.84 -2.14 -4.76
N VAL A 241 -11.82 -2.89 -4.34
CA VAL A 241 -11.90 -3.93 -3.31
C VAL A 241 -10.88 -3.60 -2.26
N LEU A 242 -11.25 -3.70 -0.98
CA LEU A 242 -10.32 -3.60 0.14
C LEU A 242 -10.01 -5.00 0.66
N LEU A 243 -8.74 -5.34 0.83
CA LEU A 243 -8.28 -6.67 1.26
C LEU A 243 -7.22 -6.54 2.36
N GLN A 244 -7.30 -7.37 3.40
CA GLN A 244 -6.27 -7.51 4.43
C GLN A 244 -5.11 -8.40 3.95
N GLY A 245 -4.45 -7.96 2.86
CA GLY A 245 -3.63 -8.81 1.99
C GLY A 245 -2.42 -9.47 2.65
N ARG A 246 -1.87 -8.90 3.74
CA ARG A 246 -0.75 -9.49 4.47
C ARG A 246 -1.09 -10.82 5.16
N TYR A 247 -2.36 -11.02 5.51
CA TYR A 247 -2.82 -12.11 6.37
C TYR A 247 -3.66 -13.14 5.61
N ILE A 248 -3.91 -12.93 4.33
CA ILE A 248 -4.71 -13.81 3.49
C ILE A 248 -3.86 -14.20 2.30
N THR A 249 -3.52 -15.49 2.21
CA THR A 249 -2.83 -16.00 1.03
C THR A 249 -3.79 -15.99 -0.15
N HIS A 250 -3.39 -15.35 -1.24
CA HIS A 250 -4.28 -15.14 -2.39
C HIS A 250 -3.54 -15.17 -3.73
N THR A 251 -4.32 -15.28 -4.80
CA THR A 251 -3.85 -15.23 -6.19
C THR A 251 -4.90 -14.57 -7.09
N ALA A 252 -4.48 -14.04 -8.24
CA ALA A 252 -5.37 -13.48 -9.24
C ALA A 252 -5.40 -14.38 -10.49
N ALA A 253 -6.60 -14.74 -10.93
CA ALA A 253 -6.79 -15.50 -12.16
C ALA A 253 -6.40 -14.65 -13.39
N PRO A 254 -5.83 -15.25 -14.45
CA PRO A 254 -5.57 -14.54 -15.69
C PRO A 254 -6.85 -14.00 -16.33
N VAL A 255 -6.77 -12.77 -16.85
CA VAL A 255 -7.81 -12.28 -17.75
C VAL A 255 -7.50 -12.80 -19.15
N THR A 256 -8.51 -13.43 -19.75
CA THR A 256 -8.31 -14.19 -20.98
C THR A 256 -8.83 -13.49 -22.23
N ASN A 257 -9.79 -12.57 -22.08
CA ASN A 257 -10.63 -12.09 -23.19
C ASN A 257 -10.65 -10.55 -23.37
N MET A 258 -9.73 -9.82 -22.73
CA MET A 258 -9.75 -8.35 -22.72
C MET A 258 -8.53 -7.75 -23.44
N PRO A 259 -8.71 -6.63 -24.17
CA PRO A 259 -7.61 -5.92 -24.83
C PRO A 259 -6.60 -5.31 -23.87
N GLU A 260 -7.06 -4.92 -22.67
CA GLU A 260 -6.21 -4.45 -21.57
C GLU A 260 -6.81 -4.83 -20.22
N ARG A 261 -5.95 -4.93 -19.20
CA ARG A 261 -6.32 -4.98 -17.79
C ARG A 261 -5.37 -4.10 -17.00
N VAL A 262 -5.87 -2.95 -16.54
CA VAL A 262 -5.13 -1.98 -15.73
C VAL A 262 -5.76 -1.93 -14.35
N THR A 263 -5.01 -2.31 -13.33
CA THR A 263 -5.43 -2.20 -11.93
C THR A 263 -4.39 -1.41 -11.15
N ILE A 264 -4.85 -0.45 -10.34
CA ILE A 264 -4.02 0.25 -9.37
C ILE A 264 -4.24 -0.34 -7.98
N VAL A 265 -3.19 -0.34 -7.18
CA VAL A 265 -3.25 -0.81 -5.80
C VAL A 265 -2.53 0.20 -4.92
N THR A 266 -3.23 0.66 -3.89
CA THR A 266 -2.63 1.48 -2.84
C THR A 266 -2.55 0.65 -1.57
N SER A 267 -1.35 0.57 -1.00
CA SER A 267 -1.09 -0.16 0.24
C SER A 267 -1.26 0.75 1.46
N PHE A 268 -1.77 0.21 2.56
CA PHE A 268 -2.04 0.94 3.79
C PHE A 268 -1.47 0.23 5.02
N ARG A 269 -1.20 1.04 6.05
CA ARG A 269 -0.79 0.61 7.40
C ARG A 269 -1.65 1.31 8.45
N PRO A 270 -1.76 0.79 9.69
CA PRO A 270 -2.44 1.52 10.75
C PRO A 270 -1.74 2.84 11.03
N LYS A 271 -2.55 3.88 11.27
CA LYS A 271 -2.04 5.20 11.65
C LYS A 271 -1.52 5.21 13.08
N ASN A 272 -2.20 4.51 13.98
CA ASN A 272 -1.83 4.45 15.39
C ASN A 272 -0.48 3.71 15.53
N PRO A 273 0.58 4.37 16.03
CA PRO A 273 1.91 3.76 16.12
C PRO A 273 1.97 2.61 17.14
N LEU A 274 0.98 2.47 18.03
CA LEU A 274 0.93 1.38 19.02
C LEU A 274 0.29 0.09 18.48
N LEU A 275 -0.37 0.14 17.32
CA LEU A 275 -0.91 -1.05 16.69
C LEU A 275 0.21 -1.83 15.97
N VAL A 276 -0.07 -3.12 15.70
CA VAL A 276 0.84 -3.97 14.96
C VAL A 276 1.01 -3.45 13.53
N ASP A 277 2.24 -3.39 13.05
CA ASP A 277 2.57 -3.01 11.68
C ASP A 277 3.50 -4.07 11.09
N ASP A 278 2.88 -5.10 10.49
CA ASP A 278 3.56 -6.24 9.86
C ASP A 278 3.92 -5.95 8.39
N THR A 279 4.07 -4.68 8.04
CA THR A 279 4.58 -4.30 6.72
C THR A 279 5.98 -4.89 6.49
N THR A 280 6.26 -5.34 5.27
CA THR A 280 7.55 -5.88 4.82
C THR A 280 7.93 -5.31 3.46
N ASN A 281 9.20 -5.41 3.07
CA ASN A 281 9.67 -5.08 1.73
C ASN A 281 9.84 -6.33 0.83
N LYS A 282 9.53 -7.52 1.34
CA LYS A 282 9.79 -8.82 0.69
C LYS A 282 9.38 -8.88 -0.79
N ASN A 283 8.15 -8.50 -1.12
CA ASN A 283 7.57 -8.68 -2.46
C ASN A 283 7.66 -7.43 -3.35
N VAL A 284 8.18 -6.32 -2.82
CA VAL A 284 8.21 -5.02 -3.52
C VAL A 284 9.61 -4.63 -4.00
N ARG A 285 10.68 -5.10 -3.34
CA ARG A 285 12.07 -4.72 -3.65
C ARG A 285 12.50 -4.99 -5.08
N ASN A 286 12.14 -6.15 -5.61
CA ASN A 286 12.56 -6.58 -6.95
C ASN A 286 11.95 -5.76 -8.10
N LYS A 287 11.02 -4.84 -7.79
CA LYS A 287 10.32 -4.00 -8.77
C LYS A 287 10.30 -2.55 -8.33
N SER A 288 11.35 -2.11 -7.63
CA SER A 288 11.42 -0.78 -7.02
C SER A 288 12.80 -0.14 -7.19
N HIS A 289 12.81 1.19 -7.21
CA HIS A 289 14.01 2.00 -6.99
C HIS A 289 14.39 1.92 -5.51
N LEU A 290 15.35 1.05 -5.20
CA LEU A 290 15.69 0.73 -3.80
C LEU A 290 16.12 1.95 -2.98
N THR A 291 16.79 2.94 -3.59
CA THR A 291 17.17 4.17 -2.90
C THR A 291 15.97 4.92 -2.35
N GLU A 292 14.92 5.08 -3.16
CA GLU A 292 13.71 5.78 -2.75
C GLU A 292 12.87 4.94 -1.78
N LEU A 293 12.68 3.66 -2.10
CA LEU A 293 11.96 2.72 -1.23
C LEU A 293 12.57 2.68 0.17
N TYR A 294 13.89 2.57 0.28
CA TYR A 294 14.58 2.48 1.56
C TYR A 294 14.61 3.81 2.31
N TYR A 295 14.71 4.93 1.61
CA TYR A 295 14.55 6.24 2.22
C TYR A 295 13.19 6.38 2.91
N GLN A 296 12.10 6.11 2.17
CA GLN A 296 10.74 6.20 2.73
C GLN A 296 10.53 5.18 3.85
N TRP A 297 10.96 3.93 3.63
CA TRP A 297 10.88 2.84 4.60
C TRP A 297 11.54 3.20 5.93
N THR A 298 12.82 3.56 5.89
CA THR A 298 13.56 3.88 7.11
C THR A 298 12.99 5.11 7.79
N THR A 299 12.63 6.15 7.02
CA THR A 299 12.10 7.40 7.59
C THR A 299 10.80 7.16 8.35
N TYR A 300 9.81 6.49 7.76
CA TYR A 300 8.53 6.28 8.46
C TYR A 300 8.70 5.38 9.70
N ARG A 301 9.59 4.38 9.65
CA ARG A 301 9.86 3.49 10.79
C ARG A 301 10.51 4.29 11.94
N LEU A 302 11.42 5.21 11.64
CA LEU A 302 12.00 6.12 12.63
C LEU A 302 10.95 7.06 13.22
N ASP A 303 10.03 7.58 12.39
CA ASP A 303 8.92 8.40 12.88
C ASP A 303 8.00 7.63 13.82
N VAL A 304 7.74 6.34 13.56
CA VAL A 304 6.98 5.47 14.48
C VAL A 304 7.72 5.29 15.81
N ILE A 305 9.03 5.05 15.81
CA ILE A 305 9.83 4.98 17.04
C ILE A 305 9.73 6.30 17.82
N ALA A 306 9.87 7.44 17.12
CA ALA A 306 9.78 8.77 17.75
C ALA A 306 8.41 8.99 18.39
N GLN A 307 7.32 8.59 17.73
CA GLN A 307 5.96 8.66 18.28
C GLN A 307 5.79 7.73 19.49
N ARG A 308 6.27 6.49 19.42
CA ARG A 308 6.22 5.54 20.54
C ARG A 308 7.01 6.04 21.76
N ALA A 309 8.17 6.62 21.54
CA ALA A 309 8.99 7.22 22.60
C ALA A 309 8.29 8.43 23.22
N ARG A 310 7.62 9.26 22.42
CA ARG A 310 6.81 10.38 22.90
C ARG A 310 5.68 9.89 23.80
N ILE A 311 4.92 8.90 23.35
CA ILE A 311 3.82 8.29 24.12
C ILE A 311 4.33 7.72 25.45
N ALA A 312 5.42 6.96 25.44
CA ALA A 312 6.00 6.40 26.65
C ALA A 312 6.47 7.51 27.63
N ALA A 313 7.11 8.55 27.11
CA ALA A 313 7.56 9.68 27.92
C ALA A 313 6.39 10.47 28.52
N ASP A 314 5.32 10.69 27.76
CA ASP A 314 4.16 11.42 28.23
C ASP A 314 3.38 10.61 29.29
N ALA A 315 3.23 9.29 29.10
CA ALA A 315 2.67 8.39 30.12
C ALA A 315 3.47 8.41 31.43
N LEU A 316 4.81 8.47 31.38
CA LEU A 316 5.65 8.60 32.57
C LEU A 316 5.47 9.96 33.26
N LYS A 317 5.32 11.05 32.51
CA LYS A 317 5.06 12.38 33.09
C LYS A 317 3.70 12.44 33.77
N GLU A 318 2.67 11.85 33.17
CA GLU A 318 1.34 11.76 33.77
C GLU A 318 1.37 10.94 35.08
N ARG A 319 2.02 9.78 35.05
CA ARG A 319 2.21 8.94 36.25
C ARG A 319 2.99 9.68 37.33
N TYR A 320 4.05 10.40 36.96
CA TYR A 320 4.82 11.24 37.89
C TYR A 320 3.95 12.30 38.54
N ALA A 321 3.19 13.06 37.74
CA ALA A 321 2.32 14.12 38.24
C ALA A 321 1.28 13.58 39.23
N LYS A 322 0.69 12.42 38.94
CA LYS A 322 -0.23 11.72 39.84
C LYS A 322 0.46 11.31 41.15
N ASN A 323 1.62 10.68 41.06
CA ASN A 323 2.37 10.24 42.23
C ASN A 323 2.78 11.42 43.14
N VAL A 324 3.18 12.56 42.57
CA VAL A 324 3.48 13.78 43.34
C VAL A 324 2.22 14.30 44.04
N ALA A 325 1.09 14.40 43.33
CA ALA A 325 -0.16 14.86 43.91
C ALA A 325 -0.67 13.96 45.06
N GLU A 326 -0.37 12.67 45.02
CA GLU A 326 -0.78 11.70 46.05
C GLU A 326 0.21 11.61 47.22
N SER A 327 1.49 11.90 47.01
CA SER A 327 2.55 11.68 48.02
C SER A 327 3.15 12.95 48.63
N ASP A 328 2.94 14.11 48.02
CA ASP A 328 3.38 15.41 48.53
C ASP A 328 2.17 16.27 48.94
N ALA A 329 2.11 16.64 50.22
CA ALA A 329 1.04 17.50 50.76
C ALA A 329 1.02 18.91 50.14
N GLU A 330 2.16 19.39 49.63
CA GLU A 330 2.28 20.65 48.90
C GLU A 330 2.13 20.48 47.37
N GLY A 331 2.16 19.24 46.87
CA GLY A 331 1.99 18.89 45.46
C GLY A 331 3.06 19.48 44.52
N LYS A 332 4.27 19.75 45.00
CA LYS A 332 5.31 20.43 44.21
C LYS A 332 6.16 19.42 43.42
N PRO A 333 6.44 19.65 42.13
CA PRO A 333 7.33 18.79 41.36
C PRO A 333 8.79 18.92 41.84
N GLY A 334 9.58 17.87 41.67
CA GLY A 334 11.03 17.86 41.92
C GLY A 334 11.52 16.76 42.87
N LEU A 335 10.64 16.14 43.65
CA LEU A 335 10.98 15.06 44.57
C LEU A 335 9.79 14.09 44.77
N CYS A 336 9.63 13.14 43.86
CA CYS A 336 8.61 12.09 44.00
C CYS A 336 9.19 10.91 44.79
N MET A 337 8.63 10.63 45.97
CA MET A 337 9.07 9.54 46.84
C MET A 337 8.42 8.19 46.52
N VAL A 338 7.51 8.17 45.55
CA VAL A 338 6.84 6.97 45.05
C VAL A 338 7.50 6.52 43.74
N GLU A 339 7.74 5.21 43.63
CA GLU A 339 8.28 4.62 42.41
C GLU A 339 7.38 4.94 41.21
N THR A 340 7.95 5.62 40.23
CA THR A 340 7.23 6.07 39.02
C THR A 340 7.63 5.24 37.80
N VAL A 341 8.88 4.77 37.75
CA VAL A 341 9.43 4.03 36.62
C VAL A 341 9.57 2.58 37.02
N SER A 342 8.93 1.67 36.29
CA SER A 342 9.19 0.24 36.41
C SER A 342 10.35 -0.14 35.48
N LEU A 343 11.41 -0.74 36.05
CA LEU A 343 12.54 -1.24 35.27
C LEU A 343 12.11 -2.33 34.28
N GLU A 344 11.13 -3.16 34.64
CA GLU A 344 10.60 -4.21 33.77
C GLU A 344 9.85 -3.62 32.57
N GLU A 345 9.01 -2.60 32.80
CA GLU A 345 8.28 -1.90 31.72
C GLU A 345 9.24 -1.24 30.73
N ILE A 346 10.26 -0.53 31.24
CA ILE A 346 11.27 0.13 30.39
C ILE A 346 12.11 -0.89 29.63
N LYS A 347 12.49 -2.00 30.26
CA LYS A 347 13.23 -3.07 29.60
C LYS A 347 12.42 -3.66 28.45
N LYS A 348 11.15 -4.00 28.68
CA LYS A 348 10.26 -4.53 27.66
C LYS A 348 10.09 -3.54 26.49
N TRP A 349 9.83 -2.27 26.78
CA TRP A 349 9.71 -1.23 25.75
C TRP A 349 10.99 -1.09 24.92
N SER A 350 12.16 -1.12 25.57
CA SER A 350 13.47 -1.08 24.91
C SER A 350 13.67 -2.27 23.97
N GLU A 351 13.39 -3.49 24.44
CA GLU A 351 13.49 -4.71 23.63
C GLU A 351 12.57 -4.66 22.39
N GLU A 352 11.35 -4.14 22.54
CA GLU A 352 10.42 -3.95 21.43
C GLU A 352 10.95 -2.93 20.39
N MET A 353 11.54 -1.81 20.84
CA MET A 353 12.09 -0.81 19.91
C MET A 353 13.35 -1.32 19.20
N ILE A 354 14.21 -2.06 19.92
CA ILE A 354 15.40 -2.71 19.34
C ILE A 354 14.97 -3.71 18.27
N LYS A 355 13.98 -4.56 18.57
CA LYS A 355 13.44 -5.50 17.57
C LYS A 355 12.89 -4.76 16.35
N TYR A 356 12.11 -3.70 16.56
CA TYR A 356 11.50 -2.93 15.47
C TYR A 356 12.52 -2.31 14.51
N ILE A 357 13.64 -1.79 15.03
CA ILE A 357 14.72 -1.24 14.18
C ILE A 357 15.57 -2.34 13.54
N GLN A 358 15.77 -3.48 14.21
CA GLN A 358 16.43 -4.65 13.60
C GLN A 358 15.62 -5.23 12.43
N ASP A 359 14.29 -5.32 12.58
CA ASP A 359 13.41 -5.74 11.50
C ASP A 359 13.44 -4.73 10.34
N THR A 360 13.55 -3.43 10.65
CA THR A 360 13.68 -2.37 9.64
C THR A 360 14.91 -2.59 8.75
N THR A 361 16.06 -2.91 9.33
CA THR A 361 17.31 -3.13 8.56
C THR A 361 17.31 -4.47 7.84
N LYS A 362 16.74 -5.52 8.43
CA LYS A 362 16.59 -6.83 7.81
C LYS A 362 15.82 -6.75 6.49
N GLU A 363 14.76 -5.96 6.45
CA GLU A 363 13.96 -5.75 5.24
C GLU A 363 14.70 -4.96 4.13
N MET A 364 15.81 -4.28 4.45
CA MET A 364 16.64 -3.55 3.49
C MET A 364 17.80 -4.38 2.92
N GLY A 365 18.16 -5.49 3.57
CA GLY A 365 19.27 -6.35 3.16
C GLY A 365 19.01 -7.00 1.80
N LEU A 366 20.04 -7.10 0.95
CA LEU A 366 19.95 -7.88 -0.29
C LEU A 366 19.42 -9.29 0.03
N PRO A 367 18.57 -9.89 -0.82
CA PRO A 367 18.26 -11.31 -0.67
C PRO A 367 19.60 -12.04 -0.59
N SER A 368 19.76 -12.91 0.41
CA SER A 368 20.87 -13.84 0.47
C SER A 368 20.99 -14.48 -0.92
N GLN A 369 22.11 -14.23 -1.61
CA GLN A 369 22.36 -14.82 -2.93
C GLN A 369 22.41 -16.33 -2.84
#